data_AF-A0A260UNV5-F1
#
_entry.id   AF-A0A260UNV5-F1
#
_cell.length_a   1.000
_cell.length_b   1.000
_cell.length_c   1.000
_cell.angle_alpha   90.00
_cell.angle_beta   90.00
_cell.angle_gamma   90.00
#
_symmetry.space_group_name_H-M   'P 1'
#
loop_
_entity.id
_entity.type
_entity.pdbx_description
1 polymer ?
#
loop_
_entity_poly.entity_id
_entity_poly.type
_entity_poly.pdbx_seq_one_letter_code
_entity_poly.pdbx_strand_id
1 'polypeptide(L)'
;MSREQHAALVLERSGDPSFVQRRTNADGGRTLSWSNATVGGAEMNEALNQQRKAFQDKFGRDFGPNDPLFFDPDADTPQEISEETLLADVDSLIDKALAAGENPAYFQAWRDTGFLLTEHNMHLFSASDIDESYATLERHWNETTFGPFDDAP
;
A
#
# COMPACT_ATOMS: atom_id res chain seq x y z
N MET A 1 9.03 15.97 5.04
CA MET A 1 7.93 16.67 5.76
C MET A 1 8.37 16.90 7.21
N SER A 2 7.98 17.98 7.89
CA SER A 2 8.38 18.15 9.31
C SER A 2 7.61 17.21 10.25
N ARG A 3 8.20 16.84 11.39
CA ARG A 3 7.50 16.03 12.41
C ARG A 3 6.22 16.70 12.93
N GLU A 4 6.20 18.03 13.00
CA GLU A 4 5.04 18.80 13.43
C GLU A 4 3.93 18.77 12.38
N GLN A 5 4.28 18.91 11.10
CA GLN A 5 3.33 18.77 9.98
C GLN A 5 2.73 17.36 9.93
N HIS A 6 3.56 16.34 10.12
CA HIS A 6 3.09 14.95 10.20
C HIS A 6 2.11 14.74 11.37
N ALA A 7 2.44 15.24 12.56
CA ALA A 7 1.57 15.12 13.72
C ALA A 7 0.22 15.83 13.51
N ALA A 8 0.23 17.01 12.88
CA ALA A 8 -0.98 17.72 12.51
C ALA A 8 -1.84 16.92 11.53
N LEU A 9 -1.23 16.30 10.51
CA LEU A 9 -1.91 15.46 9.53
C LEU A 9 -2.58 14.23 10.17
N VAL A 10 -1.86 13.56 11.08
CA VAL A 10 -2.40 12.42 11.83
C VAL A 10 -3.61 12.85 12.66
N LEU A 11 -3.53 14.00 13.32
CA LEU A 11 -4.65 14.53 14.12
C LEU A 11 -5.85 14.90 13.24
N GLU A 12 -5.60 15.55 12.11
CA GLU A 12 -6.64 15.96 11.14
C GLU A 12 -7.46 14.76 10.65
N ARG A 13 -6.79 13.64 10.34
CA ARG A 13 -7.43 12.45 9.74
C ARG A 13 -7.90 11.42 10.77
N SER A 14 -7.51 11.58 12.02
CA SER A 14 -7.91 10.70 13.11
C SER A 14 -9.42 10.77 13.33
N GLY A 15 -10.11 9.66 13.12
CA GLY A 15 -11.57 9.55 13.26
C GLY A 15 -12.38 10.05 12.07
N ASP A 16 -11.74 10.57 11.01
CA ASP A 16 -12.42 10.92 9.78
C ASP A 16 -12.79 9.63 9.01
N PRO A 17 -14.07 9.38 8.69
CA PRO A 17 -14.51 8.18 7.97
C PRO A 17 -13.95 8.08 6.55
N SER A 18 -13.46 9.18 5.98
CA SER A 18 -12.83 9.26 4.64
C SER A 18 -11.46 8.60 4.59
N PHE A 19 -10.84 8.35 5.75
CA PHE A 19 -9.52 7.76 5.86
C PHE A 19 -9.54 6.45 6.64
N VAL A 20 -8.66 5.53 6.26
CA VAL A 20 -8.40 4.31 7.01
C VAL A 20 -7.84 4.68 8.38
N GLN A 21 -8.35 4.06 9.44
CA GLN A 21 -7.88 4.26 10.79
C GLN A 21 -7.04 3.06 11.22
N ARG A 22 -5.97 3.31 11.99
CA ARG A 22 -5.12 2.26 12.56
C ARG A 22 -5.10 2.35 14.07
N ARG A 23 -5.29 1.20 14.72
CA ARG A 23 -5.12 1.04 16.16
C ARG A 23 -4.07 -0.04 16.47
N THR A 24 -3.14 0.26 17.36
CA THR A 24 -2.26 -0.75 17.96
C THR A 24 -3.00 -1.46 19.09
N ASN A 25 -3.00 -2.79 19.06
CA ASN A 25 -3.62 -3.64 20.06
C ASN A 25 -2.66 -3.91 21.23
N ALA A 26 -3.19 -4.38 22.35
CA ALA A 26 -2.40 -4.64 23.56
C ALA A 26 -1.35 -5.76 23.39
N ASP A 27 -1.56 -6.65 22.42
CA ASP A 27 -0.66 -7.73 22.02
C ASP A 27 0.43 -7.29 21.02
N GLY A 28 0.48 -5.99 20.68
CA GLY A 28 1.38 -5.45 19.67
C GLY A 28 0.89 -5.62 18.22
N GLY A 29 -0.24 -6.32 18.02
CA GLY A 29 -0.92 -6.41 16.74
C GLY A 29 -1.50 -5.06 16.29
N ARG A 30 -1.96 -5.00 15.04
CA ARG A 30 -2.57 -3.80 14.47
C ARG A 30 -3.95 -4.15 13.93
N THR A 31 -4.91 -3.25 14.12
CA THR A 31 -6.22 -3.31 13.51
C THR A 31 -6.39 -2.10 12.60
N LEU A 32 -6.78 -2.39 11.35
CA LEU A 32 -7.21 -1.38 10.39
C LEU A 32 -8.73 -1.34 10.34
N SER A 33 -9.31 -0.16 10.22
CA SER A 33 -10.75 0.03 10.05
C SER A 33 -11.03 1.14 9.05
N TRP A 34 -12.09 0.99 8.26
CA TRP A 34 -12.53 1.97 7.27
C TRP A 34 -14.07 2.06 7.29
N SER A 35 -14.61 3.14 6.72
CA SER A 35 -16.06 3.34 6.65
C SER A 35 -16.63 2.85 5.34
N ASN A 36 -17.61 1.94 5.39
CA ASN A 36 -18.37 1.50 4.23
C ASN A 36 -19.28 2.61 3.63
N ALA A 37 -19.40 3.76 4.29
CA ALA A 37 -20.16 4.90 3.77
C ALA A 37 -19.36 5.70 2.71
N THR A 38 -18.08 5.39 2.52
CA THR A 38 -17.21 6.04 1.52
C THR A 38 -17.03 5.13 0.31
N VAL A 39 -16.74 5.73 -0.85
CA VAL A 39 -16.46 4.95 -2.07
C VAL A 39 -15.28 4.00 -1.85
N GLY A 40 -14.14 4.52 -1.38
CA GLY A 40 -12.95 3.70 -1.13
C GLY A 40 -13.17 2.60 -0.08
N GLY A 41 -13.96 2.85 0.97
CA GLY A 41 -14.29 1.82 1.95
C GLY A 41 -15.24 0.75 1.43
N ALA A 42 -16.18 1.10 0.54
CA ALA A 42 -17.04 0.14 -0.14
C ALA A 42 -16.24 -0.73 -1.12
N GLU A 43 -15.34 -0.13 -1.90
CA GLU A 43 -14.42 -0.83 -2.80
C GLU A 43 -13.49 -1.78 -2.03
N MET A 44 -12.97 -1.37 -0.87
CA MET A 44 -12.16 -2.23 -0.01
C MET A 44 -12.93 -3.44 0.51
N ASN A 45 -14.20 -3.27 0.90
CA ASN A 45 -15.05 -4.39 1.31
C ASN A 45 -15.35 -5.34 0.14
N GLU A 46 -15.59 -4.79 -1.05
CA GLU A 46 -15.77 -5.60 -2.26
C GLU A 46 -14.52 -6.42 -2.57
N ALA A 47 -13.34 -5.80 -2.57
CA ALA A 47 -12.06 -6.47 -2.79
C ALA A 47 -11.81 -7.58 -1.77
N LEU A 48 -12.08 -7.36 -0.48
CA LEU A 48 -11.95 -8.39 0.55
C LEU A 48 -12.93 -9.54 0.38
N ASN A 49 -14.15 -9.27 -0.11
CA ASN A 49 -15.12 -10.32 -0.43
C ASN A 49 -14.69 -11.14 -1.65
N GLN A 50 -14.13 -10.49 -2.67
CA GLN A 50 -13.54 -11.16 -3.83
C GLN A 50 -12.36 -12.04 -3.40
N GLN A 51 -11.50 -11.55 -2.51
CA GLN A 51 -10.38 -12.31 -1.97
C GLN A 51 -10.85 -13.53 -1.14
N ARG A 52 -11.90 -13.38 -0.33
CA ARG A 52 -12.57 -14.49 0.38
C ARG A 52 -13.07 -15.55 -0.60
N LYS A 53 -13.75 -15.12 -1.66
CA LYS A 53 -14.26 -16.02 -2.68
C LYS A 53 -13.12 -16.76 -3.39
N ALA A 54 -12.06 -16.05 -3.78
CA ALA A 54 -10.89 -16.65 -4.42
C ALA A 54 -10.24 -17.72 -3.52
N PHE A 55 -10.12 -17.44 -2.22
CA PHE A 55 -9.60 -18.40 -1.25
C PHE A 55 -10.48 -19.65 -1.13
N GLN A 56 -11.79 -19.47 -0.99
CA GLN A 56 -12.74 -20.58 -0.93
C GLN A 56 -12.72 -21.43 -2.20
N ASP A 57 -12.70 -20.79 -3.37
CA ASP A 57 -12.66 -21.47 -4.66
C ASP A 57 -11.35 -22.26 -4.83
N LYS A 58 -10.22 -21.77 -4.28
CA LYS A 58 -8.91 -22.43 -4.32
C LYS A 58 -8.77 -23.58 -3.32
N PHE A 59 -9.15 -23.37 -2.06
CA PHE A 59 -8.84 -24.30 -0.95
C PHE A 59 -10.06 -25.05 -0.40
N GLY A 60 -11.27 -24.74 -0.87
CA GLY A 60 -12.51 -25.44 -0.49
C GLY A 60 -12.98 -25.17 0.94
N ARG A 61 -12.47 -24.13 1.61
CA ARG A 61 -12.82 -23.74 2.98
C ARG A 61 -12.72 -22.23 3.19
N ASP A 62 -13.28 -21.75 4.29
CA ASP A 62 -13.11 -20.37 4.77
C ASP A 62 -11.69 -20.08 5.29
N PHE A 63 -11.33 -18.79 5.30
CA PHE A 63 -10.14 -18.26 5.96
C PHE A 63 -10.14 -18.59 7.47
N GLY A 64 -9.04 -19.16 7.94
CA GLY A 64 -8.67 -19.28 9.34
C GLY A 64 -7.86 -18.06 9.81
N PRO A 65 -7.60 -17.96 11.12
CA PRO A 65 -6.93 -16.80 11.72
C PRO A 65 -5.48 -16.61 11.30
N ASN A 66 -4.82 -17.65 10.79
CA ASN A 66 -3.42 -17.63 10.37
C ASN A 66 -3.26 -17.78 8.84
N ASP A 67 -4.36 -17.80 8.10
CA ASP A 67 -4.29 -17.88 6.65
C ASP A 67 -3.96 -16.50 6.06
N PRO A 68 -3.06 -16.43 5.07
CA PRO A 68 -2.61 -15.17 4.52
C PRO A 68 -3.67 -14.55 3.62
N LEU A 69 -4.02 -13.28 3.88
CA LEU A 69 -5.00 -12.55 3.06
C LEU A 69 -4.56 -12.49 1.58
N PHE A 70 -3.27 -12.23 1.34
CA PHE A 70 -2.62 -12.33 0.04
C PHE A 70 -1.90 -13.68 -0.04
N PHE A 71 -2.53 -14.65 -0.69
CA PHE A 71 -2.04 -16.02 -0.78
C PHE A 71 -1.50 -16.34 -2.17
N ASP A 72 -0.54 -17.26 -2.22
CA ASP A 72 -0.02 -17.84 -3.46
C ASP A 72 -1.11 -18.71 -4.14
N PRO A 73 -1.60 -18.31 -5.34
CA PRO A 73 -2.65 -19.05 -6.04
C PRO A 73 -2.17 -20.38 -6.63
N ASP A 74 -0.86 -20.60 -6.75
CA ASP A 74 -0.28 -21.83 -7.30
C ASP A 74 0.05 -22.86 -6.22
N ALA A 75 0.02 -22.46 -4.94
CA ALA A 75 0.26 -23.34 -3.80
C ALA A 75 -0.84 -24.38 -3.59
N ASP A 76 -0.46 -25.56 -3.09
CA ASP A 76 -1.41 -26.61 -2.65
C ASP A 76 -2.05 -26.29 -1.29
N THR A 77 -1.35 -25.50 -0.46
CA THR A 77 -1.82 -25.06 0.86
C THR A 77 -1.68 -23.55 1.00
N PRO A 78 -2.54 -22.87 1.78
CA PRO A 78 -2.44 -21.44 1.99
C PRO A 78 -1.04 -21.03 2.49
N GLN A 79 -0.36 -20.24 1.68
CA GLN A 79 0.94 -19.65 1.99
C GLN A 79 1.01 -18.25 1.39
N GLU A 80 1.83 -17.40 1.97
CA GLU A 80 2.03 -16.04 1.49
C GLU A 80 2.62 -16.07 0.08
N ILE A 81 2.28 -15.06 -0.73
CA ILE A 81 2.97 -14.83 -2.00
C ILE A 81 4.45 -14.61 -1.69
N SER A 82 5.32 -15.27 -2.45
CA SER A 82 6.76 -15.10 -2.26
C SER A 82 7.18 -13.65 -2.52
N GLU A 83 8.21 -13.19 -1.80
CA GLU A 83 8.78 -11.86 -2.05
C GLU A 83 9.22 -11.73 -3.51
N GLU A 84 9.87 -12.74 -4.08
CA GLU A 84 10.27 -12.75 -5.49
C GLU A 84 9.09 -12.49 -6.45
N THR A 85 7.96 -13.14 -6.21
CA THR A 85 6.74 -12.96 -7.02
C THR A 85 6.20 -11.52 -6.88
N LEU A 86 6.11 -11.00 -5.66
CA LEU A 86 5.66 -9.62 -5.43
C LEU A 86 6.58 -8.60 -6.11
N LEU A 87 7.89 -8.81 -6.01
CA LEU A 87 8.89 -7.93 -6.61
C LEU A 87 8.83 -7.99 -8.14
N ALA A 88 8.61 -9.17 -8.72
CA ALA A 88 8.42 -9.34 -10.16
C ALA A 88 7.16 -8.62 -10.68
N ASP A 89 6.08 -8.62 -9.90
CA ASP A 89 4.86 -7.86 -10.23
C ASP A 89 5.12 -6.35 -10.23
N VAL A 90 5.90 -5.84 -9.26
CA VAL A 90 6.31 -4.43 -9.23
C VAL A 90 7.24 -4.09 -10.41
N ASP A 91 8.19 -4.96 -10.74
CA ASP A 91 9.07 -4.78 -11.90
C ASP A 91 8.26 -4.71 -13.21
N SER A 92 7.19 -5.51 -13.33
CA SER A 92 6.23 -5.44 -14.45
C SER A 92 5.47 -4.10 -14.52
N LEU A 93 5.14 -3.49 -13.38
CA LEU A 93 4.51 -2.16 -13.33
C LEU A 93 5.48 -1.06 -13.77
N ILE A 94 6.75 -1.16 -13.36
CA ILE A 94 7.83 -0.25 -13.79
C ILE A 94 7.97 -0.28 -15.31
N ASP A 95 8.05 -1.48 -15.89
CA ASP A 95 8.17 -1.66 -17.36
C ASP A 95 6.97 -1.06 -18.10
N LYS A 96 5.75 -1.23 -17.57
CA LYS A 96 4.53 -0.65 -18.15
C LYS A 96 4.53 0.87 -18.09
N ALA A 97 4.94 1.46 -16.97
CA ALA A 97 5.06 2.92 -16.82
C ALA A 97 6.06 3.48 -17.85
N LEU A 98 7.23 2.85 -17.97
CA LEU A 98 8.24 3.21 -18.98
C LEU A 98 7.70 3.12 -20.41
N ALA A 99 7.00 2.04 -20.74
CA ALA A 99 6.40 1.85 -22.06
C ALA A 99 5.29 2.87 -22.37
N ALA A 100 4.58 3.34 -21.34
CA ALA A 100 3.55 4.39 -21.45
C ALA A 100 4.14 5.82 -21.47
N GLY A 101 5.45 5.98 -21.23
CA GLY A 101 6.07 7.30 -21.07
C GLY A 101 5.73 8.00 -19.75
N GLU A 102 5.26 7.24 -18.76
CA GLU A 102 4.98 7.71 -17.41
C GLU A 102 6.25 7.62 -16.54
N ASN A 103 6.32 8.41 -15.47
CA ASN A 103 7.45 8.38 -14.57
C ASN A 103 7.40 7.13 -13.67
N PRO A 104 8.37 6.19 -13.76
CA PRO A 104 8.35 4.98 -12.95
C PRO A 104 8.75 5.19 -11.49
N ALA A 105 9.18 6.41 -11.10
CA ALA A 105 9.83 6.66 -9.81
C ALA A 105 8.98 6.23 -8.60
N TYR A 106 7.65 6.34 -8.66
CA TYR A 106 6.77 5.86 -7.58
C TYR A 106 6.82 4.34 -7.40
N PHE A 107 6.84 3.58 -8.50
CA PHE A 107 6.96 2.12 -8.45
C PHE A 107 8.37 1.69 -8.04
N GLN A 108 9.40 2.41 -8.50
CA GLN A 108 10.79 2.16 -8.08
C GLN A 108 11.00 2.48 -6.60
N ALA A 109 10.40 3.54 -6.08
CA ALA A 109 10.42 3.83 -4.66
C ALA A 109 9.72 2.75 -3.84
N TRP A 110 8.53 2.32 -4.27
CA TRP A 110 7.83 1.19 -3.64
C TRP A 110 8.68 -0.09 -3.67
N ARG A 111 9.32 -0.38 -4.80
CA ARG A 111 10.20 -1.55 -4.97
C ARG A 111 11.36 -1.58 -3.98
N ASP A 112 11.88 -0.42 -3.60
CA ASP A 112 13.02 -0.26 -2.69
C ASP A 112 12.61 -0.20 -1.21
N THR A 113 11.49 0.46 -0.88
CA THR A 113 11.05 0.66 0.52
C THR A 113 10.09 -0.41 1.02
N GLY A 114 9.44 -1.14 0.11
CA GLY A 114 8.41 -2.14 0.44
C GLY A 114 7.02 -1.56 0.73
N PHE A 115 6.82 -0.25 0.58
CA PHE A 115 5.50 0.38 0.72
C PHE A 115 5.30 1.54 -0.28
N LEU A 116 4.06 1.70 -0.73
CA LEU A 116 3.65 2.83 -1.57
C LEU A 116 2.92 3.86 -0.72
N LEU A 117 3.44 5.09 -0.70
CA LEU A 117 2.77 6.22 -0.06
C LEU A 117 1.83 6.90 -1.04
N THR A 118 0.66 7.28 -0.52
CA THR A 118 -0.32 8.11 -1.20
C THR A 118 -0.80 9.18 -0.23
N GLU A 119 -1.40 10.24 -0.77
CA GLU A 119 -2.08 11.23 0.06
C GLU A 119 -3.08 10.57 1.01
N HIS A 120 -3.73 9.47 0.61
CA HIS A 120 -4.76 8.82 1.42
C HIS A 120 -4.19 7.97 2.58
N ASN A 121 -2.95 7.49 2.50
CA ASN A 121 -2.40 6.55 3.49
C ASN A 121 -1.25 7.11 4.34
N MET A 122 -0.65 8.25 3.98
CA MET A 122 0.58 8.73 4.61
C MET A 122 0.47 8.94 6.13
N HIS A 123 -0.71 9.29 6.64
CA HIS A 123 -1.00 9.43 8.08
C HIS A 123 -0.93 8.09 8.86
N LEU A 124 -0.85 6.96 8.16
CA LEU A 124 -0.62 5.64 8.74
C LEU A 124 0.87 5.32 8.87
N PHE A 125 1.77 6.14 8.34
CA PHE A 125 3.20 5.88 8.37
C PHE A 125 3.88 6.74 9.45
N SER A 126 5.13 6.42 9.78
CA SER A 126 5.92 7.33 10.60
C SER A 126 6.49 8.46 9.74
N ALA A 127 6.84 9.59 10.35
CA ALA A 127 7.53 10.66 9.63
C ALA A 127 8.84 10.16 8.97
N SER A 128 9.52 9.19 9.60
CA SER A 128 10.74 8.60 9.05
C SER A 128 10.48 7.76 7.80
N ASP A 129 9.41 6.95 7.78
CA ASP A 129 9.04 6.15 6.60
C ASP A 129 8.67 7.08 5.43
N ILE A 130 8.03 8.22 5.73
CA ILE A 130 7.66 9.22 4.73
C ILE A 130 8.89 9.91 4.16
N ASP A 131 9.83 10.34 5.00
CA ASP A 131 11.08 10.94 4.54
C ASP A 131 11.92 9.94 3.73
N GLU A 132 11.97 8.66 4.14
CA GLU A 132 12.66 7.59 3.40
C GLU A 132 12.04 7.35 2.01
N SER A 133 10.72 7.31 1.93
CA SER A 133 10.01 7.13 0.66
C SER A 133 10.24 8.32 -0.27
N TYR A 134 10.13 9.56 0.21
CA TYR A 134 10.38 10.74 -0.62
C TYR A 134 11.84 10.83 -1.09
N ALA A 135 12.81 10.55 -0.22
CA ALA A 135 14.22 10.50 -0.61
C ALA A 135 14.50 9.41 -1.66
N THR A 136 13.77 8.30 -1.62
CA THR A 136 13.88 7.24 -2.62
C THR A 136 13.19 7.61 -3.93
N LEU A 137 12.03 8.25 -3.86
CA LEU A 137 11.32 8.78 -5.01
C LEU A 137 12.16 9.82 -5.74
N GLU A 138 12.76 10.78 -5.03
CA GLU A 138 13.64 11.81 -5.59
C GLU A 138 14.86 11.19 -6.29
N ARG A 139 15.47 10.16 -5.70
CA ARG A 139 16.61 9.44 -6.33
C ARG A 139 16.27 8.82 -7.68
N HIS A 140 15.03 8.35 -7.84
CA HIS A 140 14.54 7.74 -9.09
C HIS A 140 13.90 8.77 -10.04
N TRP A 141 13.68 10.00 -9.57
CA TRP A 141 12.98 11.02 -10.33
C TRP A 141 13.83 11.51 -11.51
N ASN A 142 13.30 11.34 -12.72
CA ASN A 142 13.95 11.85 -13.93
C ASN A 142 13.51 13.29 -14.23
N GLU A 143 14.21 14.27 -13.66
CA GLU A 143 13.90 15.69 -13.86
C GLU A 143 14.03 16.14 -15.32
N THR A 144 14.89 15.49 -16.10
CA THR A 144 15.10 15.84 -17.51
C THR A 144 13.83 15.59 -18.33
N THR A 145 13.03 14.61 -17.93
CA THR A 145 11.80 14.22 -18.64
C THR A 145 10.53 14.77 -17.96
N PHE A 146 10.51 14.86 -16.63
CA PHE A 146 9.29 15.16 -15.86
C PHE A 146 9.31 16.51 -15.11
N GLY A 147 10.35 17.31 -15.28
CA GLY A 147 10.50 18.57 -14.55
C GLY A 147 11.03 18.38 -13.12
N PRO A 148 11.22 19.48 -12.37
CA PRO A 148 11.80 19.43 -11.03
C PRO A 148 10.95 18.59 -10.08
N PHE A 149 11.59 17.90 -9.14
CA PHE A 149 10.89 17.07 -8.16
C PHE A 149 9.95 17.87 -7.24
N ASP A 150 10.23 19.15 -7.01
CA ASP A 150 9.38 20.04 -6.21
C ASP A 150 7.96 20.23 -6.80
N ASP A 151 7.76 19.91 -8.08
CA ASP A 151 6.46 19.91 -8.77
C ASP A 151 5.82 18.49 -8.82
N ALA A 152 6.39 17.50 -8.14
CA ALA A 152 5.82 16.16 -8.05
C ALA A 152 4.54 16.19 -7.16
N PRO A 153 3.42 15.59 -7.62
CA PRO A 153 2.18 15.54 -6.86
C PRO A 153 2.27 14.67 -5.60
#